data_AF-C8PTG8-F1
#
_entry.id   AF-C8PTG8-F1
#
_cell.length_a   1.000
_cell.length_b   1.000
_cell.length_c   1.000
_cell.angle_alpha   90.00
_cell.angle_beta   90.00
_cell.angle_gamma   90.00
#
_symmetry.space_group_name_H-M   'P 1'
#
loop_
_entity.id
_entity.type
_entity.pdbx_description
1 polymer ?
#
loop_
_entity_poly.entity_id
_entity_poly.type
_entity_poly.pdbx_seq_one_letter_code
_entity_poly.pdbx_strand_id
1 'polypeptide(L)' 'MAFAQKCGMQLLEQRSFYTVARKMLKRKLKLYTRIAMKVCDDGGRTIILHLKLN' A
#
# COMPACT_ATOMS: atom_id res chain seq x y z
N MET A 1 -4.02 7.91 9.47
CA MET A 1 -3.73 9.32 9.79
C MET A 1 -2.78 9.53 10.97
N ALA A 2 -2.61 8.57 11.89
CA ALA A 2 -1.76 8.75 13.07
C ALA A 2 -0.25 8.97 12.78
N PHE A 3 0.32 8.35 11.75
CA PHE A 3 1.79 8.42 11.51
C PHE A 3 2.24 9.82 11.08
N ALA A 4 1.63 10.40 10.05
CA ALA A 4 2.00 11.74 9.56
C ALA A 4 1.85 12.81 10.65
N GLN A 5 0.76 12.74 11.43
CA GLN A 5 0.55 13.62 12.59
C GLN A 5 1.63 13.43 13.67
N LYS A 6 1.98 12.18 14.03
CA LYS A 6 3.07 11.88 14.98
C LYS A 6 4.42 12.45 14.53
N CYS A 7 4.65 12.52 13.22
CA CYS A 7 5.87 13.07 12.65
C CYS A 7 5.81 14.59 12.38
N GLY A 8 4.68 15.25 12.63
CA GLY A 8 4.50 16.67 12.27
C GLY A 8 4.58 16.94 10.76
N MET A 9 4.27 15.93 9.94
CA MET A 9 4.36 16.01 8.48
C MET A 9 2.97 16.08 7.84
N GLN A 10 2.87 16.77 6.71
CA GLN A 10 1.65 16.76 5.90
C GLN A 10 1.57 15.44 5.10
N LEU A 11 0.45 14.72 5.25
CA LEU A 11 0.12 13.57 4.39
C LEU A 11 -0.40 14.07 3.05
N LEU A 12 0.27 13.68 1.96
CA LEU A 12 -0.14 14.01 0.59
C LEU A 12 -1.02 12.91 -0.01
N GLU A 13 -0.65 11.65 0.19
CA GLU A 13 -1.36 10.49 -0.36
C GLU A 13 -1.18 9.27 0.55
N GLN A 14 -2.22 8.45 0.64
CA GLN A 14 -2.14 7.11 1.20
C GLN A 14 -2.76 6.12 0.20
N ARG A 15 -2.05 5.05 -0.13
CA ARG A 15 -2.57 3.99 -1.01
C ARG A 15 -2.10 2.60 -0.60
N SER A 16 -2.87 1.58 -0.97
CA SER A 16 -2.48 0.19 -0.76
C SER A 16 -1.30 -0.20 -1.66
N PHE A 17 -0.35 -0.95 -1.12
CA PHE A 17 0.89 -1.30 -1.82
C PHE A 17 0.63 -2.27 -2.99
N TYR A 18 -0.08 -3.38 -2.77
CA TYR A 18 -0.13 -4.46 -3.74
C TYR A 18 -1.12 -4.22 -4.89
N THR A 19 -1.93 -3.16 -4.85
CA THR A 19 -2.94 -2.91 -5.89
C THR A 19 -2.28 -2.66 -7.25
N VAL A 20 -1.22 -1.85 -7.27
CA VAL A 20 -0.44 -1.59 -8.49
C VAL A 20 0.42 -2.82 -8.83
N ALA A 21 1.12 -3.39 -7.84
CA ALA A 21 1.99 -4.55 -8.05
C ALA A 21 1.23 -5.77 -8.62
N ARG A 22 0.02 -6.07 -8.13
CA ARG A 22 -0.83 -7.17 -8.64
C ARG A 22 -1.20 -6.98 -10.11
N LYS A 23 -1.41 -5.74 -10.57
CA LYS A 23 -1.68 -5.45 -11.98
C LYS A 23 -0.43 -5.67 -12.83
N MET A 24 0.71 -5.14 -12.40
CA MET A 24 2.00 -5.28 -13.09
C MET A 24 2.46 -6.74 -13.22
N LEU A 25 2.17 -7.56 -12.19
CA LEU A 25 2.64 -8.94 -12.10
C LEU A 25 1.56 -9.99 -12.42
N LYS A 26 0.40 -9.59 -12.97
CA LYS A 26 -0.81 -10.43 -13.11
C LYS A 26 -0.57 -11.80 -13.77
N ARG A 27 0.37 -11.88 -14.74
CA ARG A 27 0.74 -13.11 -15.47
C ARG A 27 2.03 -13.77 -14.98
N LYS A 28 2.71 -13.16 -14.01
CA LYS A 28 3.98 -13.63 -13.43
C LYS A 28 3.79 -14.29 -12.06
N LEU A 29 2.59 -14.22 -11.49
CA LEU A 29 2.26 -14.71 -10.16
C LEU A 29 1.23 -15.84 -10.22
N LYS A 30 1.41 -16.84 -9.35
CA LYS A 30 0.40 -17.86 -9.08
C LYS A 30 -0.85 -17.22 -8.46
N LEU A 31 -2.02 -17.86 -8.66
CA LEU A 31 -3.30 -17.37 -8.15
C LEU A 31 -3.27 -17.17 -6.62
N TYR A 32 -2.70 -18.12 -5.89
CA TYR A 32 -2.53 -18.05 -4.44
C TYR A 32 -1.82 -16.75 -4.01
N THR A 33 -0.68 -16.43 -4.63
CA THR A 33 0.09 -15.21 -4.33
C THR A 33 -0.74 -13.95 -4.58
N ARG A 34 -1.51 -13.90 -5.68
CA ARG A 34 -2.39 -12.75 -5.97
C ARG A 34 -3.50 -12.58 -4.94
N ILE A 35 -4.03 -13.68 -4.39
CA ILE A 35 -5.04 -13.65 -3.32
C ILE A 35 -4.41 -13.18 -2.01
N ALA A 36 -3.26 -13.72 -1.62
CA ALA A 36 -2.55 -13.29 -0.41
C ALA A 36 -2.24 -11.77 -0.44
N MET A 37 -1.75 -11.27 -1.58
CA MET A 37 -1.54 -9.84 -1.80
C MET A 37 -2.82 -9.01 -1.65
N LYS A 38 -3.96 -9.53 -2.14
CA LYS A 38 -5.26 -8.87 -1.96
C LYS A 38 -5.64 -8.78 -0.48
N VAL A 39 -5.53 -9.89 0.24
CA VAL A 39 -5.88 -9.96 1.67
C VAL A 39 -5.02 -9.00 2.49
N CYS A 40 -3.73 -8.84 2.17
CA CYS A 40 -2.86 -7.86 2.83
C CYS A 40 -3.30 -6.41 2.58
N ASP A 41 -3.67 -6.07 1.34
CA ASP A 41 -4.20 -4.74 1.00
C ASP A 41 -5.54 -4.48 1.69
N ASP A 42 -6.48 -5.42 1.61
CA ASP A 42 -7.84 -5.30 2.18
C ASP A 42 -7.79 -5.20 3.71
N GLY A 43 -6.80 -5.85 4.34
CA GLY A 43 -6.54 -5.75 5.77
C GLY A 43 -5.74 -4.50 6.19
N GLY A 44 -5.41 -3.59 5.26
CA GLY A 44 -4.64 -2.38 5.56
C GLY A 44 -3.21 -2.63 6.05
N ARG A 45 -2.67 -3.84 5.86
CA ARG A 45 -1.37 -4.27 6.40
C ARG A 45 -0.21 -3.74 5.57
N THR A 46 -0.47 -3.33 4.32
CA THR A 46 0.53 -2.85 3.38
C THR A 46 0.09 -1.55 2.73
N ILE A 47 0.73 -0.45 3.15
CA ILE A 47 0.41 0.90 2.69
C ILE A 47 1.66 1.62 2.22
N ILE A 48 1.48 2.53 1.27
CA ILE A 48 2.45 3.55 0.89
C ILE A 48 1.91 4.88 1.41
N LEU A 49 2.75 5.61 2.14
CA LEU A 49 2.48 6.96 2.62
C LEU A 49 3.37 7.93 1.85
N HIS A 50 2.76 8.91 1.18
CA HIS A 50 3.47 10.01 0.55
C HIS A 50 3.38 11.22 1.49
N LEU A 51 4.51 11.65 2.03
CA LEU A 51 4.60 12.75 2.98
C LEU A 51 5.38 13.92 2.38
N LYS A 52 4.97 15.14 2.70
CA LYS A 52 5.76 16.34 2.38
C LYS A 52 6.85 16.51 3.43
N LEU A 53 8.10 16.64 2.99
CA LEU A 53 9.20 17.08 3.84
C LEU A 53 9.03 18.57 4.13
N ASN A 54 9.16 18.93 5.41
CA ASN A 54 9.13 20.33 5.86
C ASN A 54 10.48 21.00 5.59
#